data_AF-A0A8J4Y3Q5-F1
#
_entry.id   AF-A0A8J4Y3Q5-F1
#
_cell.length_a   1.000
_cell.length_b   1.000
_cell.length_c   1.000
_cell.angle_alpha   90.00
_cell.angle_beta   90.00
_cell.angle_gamma   90.00
#
_symmetry.space_group_name_H-M   'P 1'
#
loop_
_entity.id
_entity.type
_entity.pdbx_description
1 polymer ?
#
loop_
_entity_poly.entity_id
_entity_poly.type
_entity_poly.pdbx_seq_one_letter_code
_entity_poly.pdbx_strand_id
1 'polypeptide(L)'
;MKVVELRSELDARMLNSKGLKSQLIARLTKILKNEQEKEESEKAASAESLETDEAKKQEEEEKRKEEERKKKEEEERKKEEEEQKKKAEERERNLLEKRYTLPDQPMIVVHPSRTAKSGKFDCTTMSLSVLLDYRQVGESVLCVVLNIYVVQ
;
A
#
# COMPACT_ATOMS: atom_id res chain seq x y z
N MET A 1 39.53 0.65 62.18
CA MET A 1 40.71 1.07 61.41
C MET A 1 41.73 1.77 62.29
N LYS A 2 43.00 1.33 62.21
CA LYS A 2 44.15 2.05 62.77
C LYS A 2 44.48 3.26 61.88
N VAL A 3 45.19 4.26 62.42
CA VAL A 3 45.52 5.49 61.67
C VAL A 3 46.35 5.19 60.41
N VAL A 4 47.21 4.17 60.48
CA VAL A 4 48.03 3.71 59.35
C VAL A 4 47.16 3.20 58.19
N GLU A 5 46.11 2.44 58.49
CA GLU A 5 45.15 1.92 57.50
C GLU A 5 44.37 3.06 56.85
N LEU A 6 43.89 4.02 57.66
CA LEU A 6 43.16 5.20 57.16
C LEU A 6 44.00 6.05 56.21
N ARG A 7 45.30 6.18 56.47
CA ARG A 7 46.22 6.91 55.58
C ARG A 7 46.43 6.15 54.28
N SER A 8 46.66 4.84 54.36
CA SER A 8 46.88 3.99 53.18
C SER A 8 45.67 4.00 52.24
N GLU A 9 44.45 3.92 52.78
CA GLU A 9 43.21 4.01 52.01
C GLU A 9 42.99 5.39 51.37
N LEU A 10 43.32 6.47 52.09
CA LEU A 10 43.24 7.82 51.55
C LEU A 10 44.30 8.06 50.47
N ASP A 11 45.54 7.60 50.67
CA ASP A 11 46.62 7.73 49.70
C ASP A 11 46.33 6.91 48.42
N ALA A 12 45.77 5.70 48.56
CA ALA A 12 45.35 4.88 47.42
C ALA A 12 44.27 5.56 46.57
N ARG A 13 43.46 6.43 47.17
CA ARG A 13 42.42 7.24 46.51
C ARG A 13 42.90 8.64 46.14
N MET A 14 44.19 8.93 46.26
CA MET A 14 44.83 10.24 45.98
C MET A 14 44.26 11.39 46.83
N LEU A 15 43.97 11.13 48.11
CA LEU A 15 43.38 12.08 49.03
C LEU A 15 44.35 12.52 50.10
N ASN A 16 44.04 13.65 50.74
CA ASN A 16 44.87 14.16 51.82
C ASN A 16 44.82 13.25 53.07
N SER A 17 45.92 12.52 53.29
CA SER A 17 46.17 11.60 54.42
C SER A 17 46.72 12.28 55.69
N LYS A 18 46.78 13.62 55.73
CA LYS A 18 47.23 14.39 56.90
C LYS A 18 46.06 14.84 57.79
N GLY A 19 46.28 14.83 59.11
CA GLY A 19 45.33 15.32 60.10
C GLY A 19 45.05 14.34 61.24
N LEU A 20 44.08 14.71 62.10
CA LEU A 20 43.60 13.86 63.20
C LEU A 20 42.81 12.66 62.66
N LYS A 21 42.77 11.57 63.43
CA LYS A 21 42.04 10.33 63.08
C LYS A 21 40.59 10.58 62.66
N SER A 22 39.89 11.48 63.36
CA SER A 22 38.49 11.85 63.04
C SER A 22 38.35 12.49 61.66
N GLN A 23 39.30 13.33 61.25
CA GLN A 23 39.30 13.99 59.94
C GLN A 23 39.55 12.98 58.81
N LEU A 24 40.42 11.99 59.02
CA LEU A 24 40.70 10.95 58.03
C LEU A 24 39.45 10.07 57.81
N ILE A 25 38.77 9.69 58.89
CA ILE A 25 37.52 8.91 58.82
C ILE A 25 36.45 9.71 58.08
N ALA A 26 36.24 10.98 58.43
CA ALA A 26 35.21 11.80 57.80
C ALA A 26 35.42 11.94 56.28
N ARG A 27 36.67 12.10 55.82
CA ARG A 27 36.99 12.15 54.38
C ARG A 27 36.72 10.83 53.68
N LEU A 28 37.19 9.73 54.26
CA LEU A 28 37.01 8.39 53.69
C LEU A 28 35.52 8.02 53.61
N THR A 29 34.74 8.25 54.68
CA THR A 29 33.29 7.99 54.69
C THR A 29 32.55 8.84 53.68
N LYS A 30 32.93 10.11 53.49
CA LYS A 30 32.29 10.99 52.50
C LYS A 30 32.47 10.45 51.08
N ILE A 31 33.64 9.90 50.77
CA ILE A 31 33.95 9.39 49.43
C ILE A 31 33.33 8.02 49.20
N LEU A 32 33.35 7.14 50.20
CA LEU A 32 32.65 5.87 50.13
C LEU A 32 31.14 6.05 49.90
N LYS A 33 30.52 7.03 50.58
CA LYS A 33 29.10 7.37 50.33
C LYS A 33 28.86 7.89 48.92
N ASN A 34 29.73 8.79 48.45
CA ASN A 34 29.61 9.37 47.12
C ASN A 34 29.83 8.33 46.00
N GLU A 35 30.75 7.38 46.19
CA GLU A 35 30.93 6.25 45.28
C GLU A 35 29.72 5.31 45.27
N GLN A 36 29.16 5.02 46.45
CA GLN A 36 27.99 4.16 46.58
C GLN A 36 26.74 4.78 45.95
N GLU A 37 26.48 6.08 46.16
CA GLU A 37 25.39 6.83 45.51
C GLU A 37 25.56 6.89 43.98
N LYS A 38 26.81 6.98 43.50
CA LYS A 38 27.11 6.98 42.07
C LYS A 38 26.92 5.60 41.43
N GLU A 39 27.29 4.54 42.13
CA GLU A 39 27.12 3.16 41.64
C GLU A 39 25.64 2.74 41.61
N GLU A 40 24.84 3.22 42.57
CA GLU A 40 23.38 2.99 42.61
C GLU A 40 22.64 3.75 41.49
N SER A 41 23.05 4.99 41.20
CA SER A 41 22.50 5.77 40.08
C SER A 41 22.91 5.24 38.70
N GLU A 42 24.14 4.72 38.53
CA GLU A 42 24.58 4.07 37.29
C GLU A 42 23.84 2.75 37.03
N LYS A 43 23.53 1.97 38.08
CA LYS A 43 22.73 0.73 37.96
C LYS A 43 21.27 1.01 37.60
N ALA A 44 20.66 2.06 38.15
CA ALA A 44 19.29 2.46 37.81
C ALA A 44 19.18 2.92 36.35
N ALA A 45 20.13 3.73 35.86
CA ALA A 45 20.15 4.21 34.48
C ALA A 45 20.37 3.09 33.45
N SER A 46 21.16 2.06 33.80
CA SER A 46 21.39 0.89 32.94
C SER A 46 20.17 -0.04 32.86
N ALA A 47 19.30 -0.06 33.88
CA ALA A 47 18.09 -0.89 33.87
C ALA A 47 16.96 -0.25 33.05
N GLU A 48 16.72 1.06 33.19
CA GLU A 48 15.70 1.77 32.41
C GLU A 48 15.98 1.79 30.90
N SER A 49 17.26 1.86 30.52
CA SER A 49 17.68 1.86 29.11
C SER A 49 17.50 0.51 28.41
N LEU A 50 17.55 -0.60 29.14
CA LEU A 50 17.30 -1.94 28.60
C LEU A 50 15.81 -2.19 28.38
N GLU A 51 14.94 -1.78 29.31
CA GLU A 51 13.48 -1.97 29.16
C GLU A 51 12.89 -1.10 28.04
N THR A 52 13.43 0.10 27.80
CA THR A 52 12.95 0.97 26.70
C THR A 52 13.39 0.49 25.31
N ASP A 53 14.50 -0.27 25.18
CA ASP A 53 14.98 -0.80 23.89
C ASP A 53 14.20 -2.06 23.48
N GLU A 54 13.84 -2.92 24.43
CA GLU A 54 13.00 -4.11 24.16
C GLU A 54 11.57 -3.73 23.75
N ALA A 55 10.96 -2.75 24.43
CA ALA A 55 9.62 -2.27 24.07
C ALA A 55 9.56 -1.68 22.65
N LYS A 56 10.59 -0.94 22.23
CA LYS A 56 10.68 -0.37 20.87
C LYS A 56 10.86 -1.44 19.80
N LYS A 57 11.65 -2.49 20.07
CA LYS A 57 11.83 -3.61 19.13
C LYS A 57 10.55 -4.39 18.91
N GLN A 58 9.77 -4.64 19.97
CA GLN A 58 8.47 -5.32 19.85
C GLN A 58 7.48 -4.50 19.04
N GLU A 59 7.42 -3.18 19.26
CA GLU A 59 6.52 -2.29 18.51
C GLU A 59 6.89 -2.17 17.02
N GLU A 60 8.19 -2.19 16.69
CA GLU A 60 8.66 -2.17 15.30
C GLU A 60 8.38 -3.51 14.59
N GLU A 61 8.55 -4.64 15.27
CA GLU A 61 8.26 -5.97 14.71
C GLU A 61 6.75 -6.16 14.47
N GLU A 62 5.90 -5.65 15.36
CA GLU A 62 4.45 -5.72 15.20
C GLU A 62 3.98 -4.84 14.02
N LYS A 63 4.51 -3.62 13.89
CA LYS A 63 4.25 -2.74 12.73
C LYS A 63 4.68 -3.37 11.41
N ARG A 64 5.84 -4.04 11.35
CA ARG A 64 6.29 -4.74 10.14
C ARG A 64 5.36 -5.90 9.77
N LYS A 65 4.90 -6.69 10.74
CA LYS A 65 3.94 -7.78 10.50
C LYS A 65 2.59 -7.26 10.01
N GLU A 66 2.14 -6.13 10.53
CA GLU A 66 0.88 -5.50 10.09
C GLU A 66 1.00 -4.94 8.67
N GLU A 67 2.11 -4.28 8.32
CA GLU A 67 2.35 -3.82 6.95
C GLU A 67 2.44 -4.97 5.94
N GLU A 68 3.09 -6.08 6.32
CA GLU A 68 3.22 -7.24 5.44
C GLU A 68 1.87 -7.95 5.20
N ARG A 69 1.01 -8.01 6.24
CA ARG A 69 -0.38 -8.48 6.11
C ARG A 69 -1.20 -7.57 5.19
N LYS A 70 -1.14 -6.25 5.38
CA LYS A 70 -1.85 -5.28 4.54
C LYS A 70 -1.42 -5.38 3.07
N LYS A 71 -0.11 -5.54 2.81
CA LYS A 71 0.40 -5.74 1.43
C LYS A 71 -0.12 -7.02 0.79
N LYS A 72 -0.14 -8.14 1.52
CA LYS A 72 -0.69 -9.41 1.00
C LYS A 72 -2.18 -9.31 0.69
N GLU A 73 -2.96 -8.68 1.57
CA GLU A 73 -4.40 -8.51 1.39
C GLU A 73 -4.73 -7.55 0.22
N GLU A 74 -3.93 -6.50 0.02
CA GLU A 74 -4.06 -5.61 -1.13
C GLU A 74 -3.69 -6.31 -2.46
N GLU A 75 -2.66 -7.17 -2.45
CA GLU A 75 -2.24 -7.93 -3.63
C GLU A 75 -3.26 -9.00 -4.02
N GLU A 76 -3.88 -9.69 -3.04
CA GLU A 76 -4.99 -10.62 -3.28
C GLU A 76 -6.22 -9.90 -3.85
N ARG A 77 -6.63 -8.78 -3.27
CA ARG A 77 -7.75 -7.97 -3.80
C ARG A 77 -7.51 -7.50 -5.23
N LYS A 78 -6.30 -7.05 -5.55
CA LYS A 78 -5.94 -6.63 -6.92
C LYS A 78 -6.00 -7.80 -7.90
N LYS A 79 -5.54 -8.99 -7.50
CA LYS A 79 -5.63 -10.20 -8.34
C LYS A 79 -7.09 -10.60 -8.58
N GLU A 80 -7.93 -10.58 -7.55
CA GLU A 80 -9.37 -10.87 -7.69
C GLU A 80 -10.07 -9.86 -8.61
N GLU A 81 -9.76 -8.58 -8.49
CA GLU A 81 -10.34 -7.53 -9.35
C GLU A 81 -9.89 -7.69 -10.82
N GLU A 82 -8.61 -8.02 -11.06
CA GLU A 82 -8.09 -8.27 -12.40
C GLU A 82 -8.73 -9.51 -13.04
N GLU A 83 -8.92 -10.60 -12.27
CA GLU A 83 -9.59 -11.81 -12.74
C GLU A 83 -11.07 -11.56 -13.06
N GLN A 84 -11.78 -10.81 -12.20
CA GLN A 84 -13.16 -10.42 -12.45
C GLN A 84 -13.28 -9.54 -13.71
N LYS A 85 -12.35 -8.61 -13.92
CA LYS A 85 -12.30 -7.76 -15.12
C LYS A 85 -12.06 -8.59 -16.37
N LYS A 86 -11.09 -9.50 -16.37
CA LYS A 86 -10.85 -10.42 -17.50
C LYS A 86 -12.08 -11.27 -17.82
N LYS A 87 -12.76 -11.79 -16.79
CA LYS A 87 -13.97 -12.60 -16.96
C LYS A 87 -15.17 -11.79 -17.44
N ALA A 88 -15.22 -10.49 -17.16
CA ALA A 88 -16.24 -9.58 -17.69
C ALA A 88 -15.94 -9.25 -19.16
N GLU A 89 -14.68 -8.97 -19.49
CA GLU A 89 -14.22 -8.69 -20.85
C GLU A 89 -14.42 -9.90 -21.78
N GLU A 90 -14.09 -11.11 -21.33
CA GLU A 90 -14.34 -12.33 -22.10
C GLU A 90 -15.84 -12.58 -22.35
N ARG A 91 -16.69 -12.27 -21.36
CA ARG A 91 -18.15 -12.31 -21.52
C ARG A 91 -18.63 -11.30 -22.56
N GLU A 92 -18.12 -10.08 -22.52
CA GLU A 92 -18.45 -9.04 -23.49
C GLU A 92 -17.99 -9.43 -24.90
N ARG A 93 -16.76 -9.93 -25.03
CA ARG A 93 -16.21 -10.44 -26.28
C ARG A 93 -17.08 -11.54 -26.87
N ASN A 94 -17.47 -12.53 -26.07
CA ASN A 94 -18.33 -13.62 -26.52
C ASN A 94 -19.72 -13.12 -26.96
N LEU A 95 -20.26 -12.08 -26.33
CA LEU A 95 -21.53 -11.46 -26.75
C LEU A 95 -21.38 -10.71 -28.07
N LEU A 96 -20.25 -10.04 -28.30
CA LEU A 96 -19.93 -9.38 -29.56
C LEU A 96 -19.76 -10.40 -30.68
N GLU A 97 -18.96 -11.44 -30.47
CA GLU A 97 -18.72 -12.49 -31.47
C GLU A 97 -20.03 -13.15 -31.89
N LYS A 98 -20.92 -13.50 -30.94
CA LYS A 98 -22.24 -14.06 -31.27
C LYS A 98 -23.12 -13.09 -32.07
N ARG A 99 -23.06 -11.79 -31.79
CA ARG A 99 -23.88 -10.77 -32.45
C ARG A 99 -23.40 -10.41 -33.85
N TYR A 100 -22.10 -10.48 -34.08
CA TYR A 100 -21.44 -10.09 -35.31
C TYR A 100 -20.89 -11.30 -36.07
N THR A 101 -21.61 -12.43 -36.03
CA THR A 101 -21.30 -13.59 -36.86
C THR A 101 -21.72 -13.33 -38.31
N LEU A 102 -20.82 -13.67 -39.24
CA LEU A 102 -21.12 -13.60 -40.66
C LEU A 102 -21.85 -14.87 -41.10
N PRO A 103 -22.91 -14.75 -41.93
CA PRO A 103 -23.57 -15.89 -42.54
C PRO A 103 -22.66 -16.56 -43.59
N ASP A 104 -22.86 -17.86 -43.79
CA ASP A 104 -22.11 -18.68 -44.77
C ASP A 104 -22.41 -18.28 -46.22
N GLN A 105 -23.60 -17.72 -46.47
CA GLN A 105 -23.98 -17.19 -47.77
C GLN A 105 -23.61 -15.71 -47.89
N PRO A 106 -23.17 -15.25 -49.08
CA PRO A 106 -22.83 -13.85 -49.31
C PRO A 106 -24.08 -12.98 -49.23
N MET A 107 -24.23 -12.26 -48.12
CA MET A 107 -25.31 -11.30 -47.91
C MET A 107 -24.83 -10.09 -47.11
N ILE A 108 -25.49 -8.95 -47.30
CA ILE A 108 -25.17 -7.72 -46.58
C ILE A 108 -25.83 -7.80 -45.19
N VAL A 109 -25.01 -7.84 -44.15
CA VAL A 109 -25.49 -7.82 -42.76
C VAL A 109 -25.59 -6.37 -42.30
N VAL A 110 -26.75 -5.98 -41.78
CA VAL A 110 -27.02 -4.61 -41.31
C VAL A 110 -27.38 -4.64 -39.84
N HIS A 111 -26.62 -3.92 -39.01
CA HIS A 111 -26.89 -3.76 -37.59
C HIS A 111 -27.34 -2.32 -37.32
N PRO A 112 -28.62 -2.07 -37.00
CA PRO A 112 -29.07 -0.73 -36.67
C PRO A 112 -28.33 -0.19 -35.44
N SER A 113 -28.00 1.10 -35.47
CA SER A 113 -27.34 1.75 -34.34
C SER A 113 -28.27 1.79 -33.13
N ARG A 114 -27.80 1.23 -32.01
CA ARG A 114 -28.55 1.22 -30.74
C ARG A 114 -28.65 2.58 -30.07
N THR A 115 -27.75 3.51 -30.41
CA THR A 115 -27.66 4.83 -29.80
C THR A 115 -28.31 5.93 -30.65
N ALA A 116 -28.48 5.69 -31.95
CA ALA A 116 -29.11 6.66 -32.84
C ALA A 116 -30.66 6.61 -32.70
N LYS A 117 -31.36 7.74 -32.87
CA LYS A 117 -32.83 7.89 -32.72
C LYS A 117 -33.43 7.11 -31.53
N SER A 118 -32.81 7.19 -30.35
CA SER A 118 -33.27 6.51 -29.12
C SER A 118 -33.36 4.97 -29.24
N GLY A 119 -32.56 4.36 -30.12
CA GLY A 119 -32.55 2.91 -30.34
C GLY A 119 -33.72 2.40 -31.19
N LYS A 120 -34.55 3.29 -31.76
CA LYS A 120 -35.65 2.97 -32.67
C LYS A 120 -35.24 3.20 -34.14
N PHE A 121 -34.04 2.76 -34.50
CA PHE A 121 -33.64 2.72 -35.90
C PHE A 121 -34.05 1.39 -36.50
N ASP A 122 -34.95 1.43 -37.48
CA ASP A 122 -35.37 0.27 -38.26
C ASP A 122 -34.62 0.22 -39.60
N CYS A 123 -34.28 -0.98 -40.05
CA CYS A 123 -33.69 -1.23 -41.37
C CYS A 123 -34.71 -1.94 -42.26
N THR A 124 -35.01 -1.38 -43.43
CA THR A 124 -35.93 -1.96 -44.40
C THR A 124 -35.23 -2.16 -45.75
N THR A 125 -35.47 -3.30 -46.39
CA THR A 125 -34.98 -3.57 -47.75
C THR A 125 -35.96 -2.98 -48.75
N MET A 126 -35.48 -2.07 -49.59
CA MET A 126 -36.25 -1.44 -50.67
C MET A 126 -35.59 -1.74 -52.01
N SER A 127 -36.39 -1.95 -53.05
CA SER A 127 -35.85 -2.11 -54.40
C SER A 127 -35.39 -0.76 -54.95
N LEU A 128 -34.41 -0.80 -55.86
CA LEU A 128 -33.91 0.42 -56.50
C LEU A 128 -35.03 1.15 -57.26
N SER A 129 -36.01 0.44 -57.81
CA SER A 129 -37.18 1.02 -58.46
C SER A 129 -37.99 1.91 -57.52
N VAL A 130 -38.25 1.44 -56.28
CA VAL A 130 -38.97 2.21 -55.27
C VAL A 130 -38.20 3.47 -54.84
N LEU A 131 -36.87 3.38 -54.79
CA LEU A 131 -36.02 4.53 -54.49
C LEU A 131 -35.97 5.52 -55.65
N LEU A 132 -35.97 5.06 -56.90
CA LEU A 132 -35.88 5.92 -58.08
C LEU A 132 -37.19 6.64 -58.43
N ASP A 133 -38.32 6.21 -57.86
CA ASP A 133 -39.64 6.85 -57.98
C ASP A 133 -39.74 8.20 -57.21
N TYR A 134 -38.61 8.88 -56.96
CA TYR A 134 -38.47 10.21 -56.35
C TYR A 134 -39.39 11.26 -56.99
N ARG A 135 -40.67 11.28 -56.62
CA ARG A 135 -41.46 12.51 -56.63
C ARG A 135 -40.96 13.33 -55.45
N GLN A 136 -40.28 14.42 -55.75
CA GLN A 136 -39.67 15.37 -54.82
C GLN A 136 -40.69 15.91 -53.80
N VAL A 137 -40.95 15.15 -52.75
CA VAL A 137 -41.57 15.66 -51.53
C VAL A 137 -40.48 15.64 -50.49
N GLY A 138 -39.96 16.84 -50.23
CA GLY A 138 -38.71 17.05 -49.52
C GLY A 138 -38.73 16.45 -48.13
N GLU A 139 -37.76 15.58 -47.87
CA GLU A 139 -37.25 15.31 -46.53
C GLU A 139 -35.79 14.87 -46.66
N SER A 140 -34.99 15.37 -45.73
CA SER A 140 -33.54 15.41 -45.69
C SER A 140 -32.87 14.06 -46.00
N VAL A 141 -31.90 14.07 -46.92
CA VAL A 141 -31.07 12.91 -47.26
C VAL A 141 -30.28 12.47 -46.03
N LEU A 142 -30.65 11.33 -45.46
CA LEU A 142 -29.94 10.70 -44.35
C LEU A 142 -28.70 9.99 -44.90
N CYS A 143 -27.52 10.53 -44.63
CA CYS A 143 -26.25 9.86 -44.90
C CYS A 143 -26.13 8.60 -44.03
N VAL A 144 -26.14 7.42 -44.65
CA VAL A 144 -25.86 6.16 -43.98
C VAL A 144 -24.35 5.92 -44.01
N VAL A 145 -23.71 5.85 -42.85
CA VAL A 145 -22.34 5.33 -42.73
C VAL A 145 -22.45 3.80 -42.78
N LEU A 146 -22.35 3.23 -43.98
CA LEU A 146 -22.12 1.79 -44.11
C LEU A 146 -20.64 1.52 -43.85
N ASN A 147 -20.32 0.94 -42.69
CA ASN A 147 -19.04 0.26 -42.51
C ASN A 147 -19.13 -1.09 -43.24
N ILE A 148 -18.80 -1.09 -44.53
CA ILE A 148 -18.74 -2.29 -45.35
C ILE A 148 -17.43 -3.01 -45.02
N TYR A 149 -17.51 -4.12 -44.30
CA TYR A 149 -16.39 -5.04 -44.15
C TYR A 149 -16.45 -6.06 -45.29
N VAL A 150 -15.68 -5.82 -46.34
CA VAL A 150 -15.39 -6.84 -47.36
C VAL A 150 -14.20 -7.64 -46.85
N VAL A 151 -14.44 -8.85 -46.34
CA VAL A 151 -13.35 -9.80 -46.07
C VAL A 151 -12.98 -10.45 -47.40
N GLN A 152 -11.75 -10.20 -47.85
CA GLN A 152 -11.19 -10.73 -49.09
C GLN A 152 -10.70 -12.17 -48.91
#